data_AF-A0A8J6JZT5-F1
#
_entry.id   AF-A0A8J6JZT5-F1
#
_cell.length_a   1.000
_cell.length_b   1.000
_cell.length_c   1.000
_cell.angle_alpha   90.00
_cell.angle_beta   90.00
_cell.angle_gamma   90.00
#
_symmetry.space_group_name_H-M   'P 1'
#
loop_
_entity.id
_entity.type
_entity.pdbx_description
1 polymer ?
#
loop_
_entity_poly.entity_id
_entity_poly.type
_entity_poly.pdbx_seq_one_letter_code
_entity_poly.pdbx_strand_id
1 'polypeptide(L)'
;QPAKVLWYDRARYVYLEFCVENSRDVKVDIDDYKITFSCLNEDNIQMYNEIVVYDRIQSKPGWLFVDFDNWRDWDTEEEAEMALTEHYMDVSHII
;
A
#
# COMPACT_ATOMS: atom_id res chain seq x y z
N GLN A 1 -3.43 17.50 -18.52
CA GLN A 1 -2.81 18.71 -17.93
C GLN A 1 -2.76 18.57 -16.41
N PRO A 2 -1.79 19.14 -15.70
CA PRO A 2 -1.79 19.08 -14.24
C PRO A 2 -2.80 20.07 -13.66
N ALA A 3 -3.54 19.65 -12.64
CA ALA A 3 -4.30 20.55 -11.81
C ALA A 3 -3.35 21.38 -10.94
N LYS A 4 -3.76 22.61 -10.58
CA LYS A 4 -3.11 23.35 -9.50
C LYS A 4 -3.31 22.58 -8.19
N VAL A 5 -2.25 22.46 -7.41
CA VAL A 5 -2.28 21.77 -6.11
C VAL A 5 -1.82 22.72 -5.01
N LEU A 6 -2.61 22.84 -3.95
CA LEU A 6 -2.23 23.50 -2.70
C LEU A 6 -1.88 22.43 -1.67
N TRP A 7 -0.92 22.69 -0.80
CA TRP A 7 -0.52 21.75 0.23
C TRP A 7 -0.12 22.43 1.53
N TYR A 8 -0.26 21.69 2.64
CA TYR A 8 0.27 22.05 3.95
C TYR A 8 0.40 20.80 4.82
N ASP A 9 1.19 20.86 5.87
CA ASP A 9 1.41 19.77 6.81
C ASP A 9 0.83 20.03 8.21
N ARG A 10 0.69 18.94 8.94
CA ARG A 10 0.38 18.82 10.36
C ARG A 10 1.26 17.71 10.94
N ALA A 11 1.34 17.62 12.26
CA ALA A 11 2.23 16.70 12.96
C ALA A 11 2.21 15.22 12.50
N ARG A 12 1.11 14.75 11.88
CA ARG A 12 0.97 13.36 11.39
C ARG A 12 0.42 13.22 9.97
N TYR A 13 0.12 14.32 9.30
CA TYR A 13 -0.60 14.30 8.02
C TYR A 13 -0.14 15.43 7.11
N VAL A 14 -0.08 15.16 5.81
CA VAL A 14 0.04 16.18 4.76
C VAL A 14 -1.31 16.25 4.05
N TYR A 15 -1.77 17.47 3.80
CA TYR A 15 -3.01 17.75 3.08
C TYR A 15 -2.65 18.23 1.67
N LEU A 16 -3.30 17.64 0.66
CA LEU A 16 -3.20 18.03 -0.74
C LEU A 16 -4.59 18.41 -1.24
N GLU A 17 -4.71 19.58 -1.85
CA GLU A 17 -5.94 20.10 -2.44
C GLU A 17 -5.74 20.30 -3.94
N PHE A 18 -6.39 19.46 -4.75
CA PHE A 18 -6.39 19.57 -6.21
C PHE A 18 -7.51 20.51 -6.66
N CYS A 19 -7.17 21.70 -7.15
CA CYS A 19 -8.12 22.72 -7.54
C CYS A 19 -8.72 22.42 -8.94
N VAL A 20 -9.75 21.57 -9.00
CA VAL A 20 -10.47 21.23 -10.23
C VAL A 20 -11.98 21.44 -10.04
N GLU A 21 -12.55 22.38 -10.77
CA GLU A 21 -14.00 22.65 -10.76
C GLU A 21 -14.78 21.50 -11.42
N ASN A 22 -15.93 21.17 -10.83
CA ASN A 22 -16.86 20.14 -11.33
C ASN A 22 -16.16 18.82 -11.71
N SER A 23 -15.20 18.38 -10.87
CA SER A 23 -14.42 17.17 -11.13
C SER A 23 -15.29 15.92 -11.18
N ARG A 24 -15.01 15.07 -12.17
CA ARG A 24 -15.67 13.77 -12.40
C ARG A 24 -14.62 12.69 -12.58
N ASP A 25 -15.01 11.44 -12.33
CA ASP A 25 -14.13 10.27 -12.46
C ASP A 25 -12.81 10.41 -11.70
N VAL A 26 -12.88 10.98 -10.49
CA VAL A 26 -11.71 11.20 -9.62
C VAL A 26 -11.10 9.86 -9.23
N LYS A 27 -9.79 9.73 -9.47
CA LYS A 27 -8.98 8.59 -9.04
C LYS A 27 -7.76 9.11 -8.30
N VAL A 28 -7.47 8.49 -7.16
CA VAL A 28 -6.32 8.78 -6.33
C VAL A 28 -5.65 7.47 -5.98
N ASP A 29 -4.42 7.30 -6.45
CA ASP A 29 -3.57 6.16 -6.14
C ASP A 29 -2.43 6.63 -5.23
N ILE A 30 -2.21 5.90 -4.13
CA ILE A 30 -1.21 6.24 -3.12
C ILE A 30 -0.29 5.03 -2.97
N ASP A 31 0.92 5.18 -3.50
CA ASP A 31 2.04 4.29 -3.25
C ASP A 31 2.85 4.77 -2.04
N ASP A 32 3.81 3.95 -1.59
CA ASP A 32 4.68 4.27 -0.46
C ASP A 32 5.40 5.62 -0.60
N TYR A 33 5.78 6.03 -1.82
CA TYR A 33 6.53 7.27 -2.07
C TYR A 33 5.95 8.14 -3.19
N LYS A 34 4.74 7.82 -3.66
CA LYS A 34 4.15 8.52 -4.81
C LYS A 34 2.64 8.63 -4.67
N ILE A 35 2.12 9.81 -4.98
CA ILE A 35 0.69 10.06 -5.07
C ILE A 35 0.38 10.39 -6.53
N THR A 36 -0.57 9.67 -7.10
CA THR A 36 -1.10 9.93 -8.44
C THR A 36 -2.55 10.36 -8.30
N PHE A 37 -2.88 11.52 -8.89
CA PHE A 37 -4.24 12.05 -8.97
C PHE A 37 -4.65 12.18 -10.42
N SER A 38 -5.88 11.80 -10.74
CA SER A 38 -6.48 12.07 -12.04
C SER A 38 -7.98 12.28 -11.96
N CYS A 39 -8.53 13.08 -12.87
CA CYS A 39 -9.97 13.30 -13.03
C CYS A 39 -10.27 13.93 -14.40
N LEU A 40 -11.56 14.10 -14.70
CA LEU A 40 -12.06 14.98 -15.75
C LEU A 40 -12.53 16.31 -15.13
N ASN A 41 -12.22 17.44 -15.76
CA ASN A 41 -12.82 18.73 -15.38
C ASN A 41 -14.20 18.93 -16.03
N GLU A 42 -14.78 20.13 -15.89
CA GLU A 42 -16.07 20.49 -16.50
C GLU A 42 -16.10 20.28 -18.01
N ASP A 43 -15.00 20.62 -18.70
CA ASP A 43 -14.87 20.50 -20.17
C ASP A 43 -14.57 19.07 -20.65
N ASN A 44 -14.59 18.07 -19.76
CA ASN A 44 -14.14 16.69 -20.02
C ASN A 44 -12.66 16.59 -20.42
N ILE A 45 -11.84 17.56 -20.04
CA ILE A 45 -10.38 17.50 -20.22
C ILE A 45 -9.80 16.66 -19.09
N GLN A 46 -8.83 15.80 -19.41
CA GLN A 46 -8.13 14.99 -18.42
C GLN A 46 -7.14 15.82 -17.59
N MET A 47 -7.35 15.84 -16.28
CA MET A 47 -6.38 16.30 -15.29
C MET A 47 -5.53 15.12 -14.82
N TYR A 48 -4.21 15.34 -14.67
CA TYR A 48 -3.29 14.32 -14.17
C TYR A 48 -2.13 14.98 -13.40
N ASN A 49 -1.91 14.53 -12.17
CA ASN A 49 -0.80 14.96 -11.33
C ASN A 49 -0.08 13.72 -10.78
N GLU A 50 1.24 13.80 -10.76
CA GLU A 50 2.12 12.83 -10.12
C GLU A 50 3.03 13.56 -9.15
N ILE A 51 3.05 13.12 -7.88
CA ILE A 51 3.80 13.75 -6.81
C ILE A 51 4.64 12.67 -6.12
N VAL A 52 5.96 12.79 -6.23
CA VAL A 52 6.89 12.01 -5.42
C VAL A 52 7.03 12.69 -4.07
N VAL A 53 6.78 11.96 -2.99
CA VAL A 53 6.86 12.49 -1.63
C VAL A 53 8.22 12.23 -1.00
N TYR A 54 8.58 13.07 -0.03
CA TYR A 54 9.89 13.01 0.64
C TYR A 54 10.06 11.77 1.52
N ASP A 55 8.99 11.35 2.20
CA ASP A 55 9.01 10.23 3.13
C ASP A 55 7.82 9.30 2.88
N ARG A 56 7.90 8.09 3.44
CA ARG A 56 6.96 7.00 3.22
C ARG A 56 5.56 7.36 3.71
N ILE A 57 4.56 7.12 2.87
CA ILE A 57 3.16 7.22 3.25
C ILE A 57 2.70 5.89 3.86
N GLN A 58 2.06 5.96 5.03
CA GLN A 58 1.42 4.78 5.60
C GLN A 58 0.10 4.50 4.87
N SER A 59 0.11 3.55 3.95
CA SER A 59 -1.06 3.16 3.14
C SER A 59 -2.07 2.26 3.90
N LYS A 60 -1.64 1.65 5.00
CA LYS A 60 -2.50 0.79 5.83
C LYS A 60 -3.63 1.63 6.46
N PRO A 61 -4.91 1.29 6.21
CA PRO A 61 -6.01 2.03 6.80
C PRO A 61 -6.00 1.87 8.33
N GLY A 62 -6.31 2.96 9.04
CA GLY A 62 -6.25 2.99 10.51
C GLY A 62 -7.26 2.05 11.21
N TRP A 63 -8.25 1.54 10.49
CA TRP A 63 -9.24 0.57 10.98
C TRP A 63 -8.83 -0.90 10.75
N LEU A 64 -7.74 -1.15 10.03
CA LEU A 64 -7.23 -2.50 9.80
C LEU A 64 -6.22 -2.83 10.90
N PHE A 65 -6.53 -3.79 11.75
CA PHE A 65 -5.66 -4.24 12.84
C PHE A 65 -5.13 -5.64 12.57
N VAL A 66 -4.02 -6.00 13.21
CA VAL A 66 -3.50 -7.37 13.16
C VAL A 66 -4.33 -8.21 14.14
N ASP A 67 -4.82 -9.35 13.68
CA ASP A 67 -5.42 -10.36 14.53
C ASP A 67 -4.31 -11.23 15.12
N PHE A 68 -3.90 -10.92 16.35
CA PHE A 68 -2.84 -11.65 17.04
C PHE A 68 -3.26 -13.04 17.52
N ASP A 69 -4.56 -13.31 17.65
CA ASP A 69 -5.05 -14.62 18.12
C ASP A 69 -4.91 -15.68 17.02
N ASN A 70 -5.07 -15.25 15.76
CA ASN A 70 -4.95 -16.12 14.60
C ASN A 70 -3.63 -15.96 13.82
N TRP A 71 -2.77 -15.00 14.20
CA TRP A 71 -1.48 -14.82 13.54
C TRP A 71 -0.54 -16.00 13.85
N ARG A 72 0.08 -16.54 12.79
CA ARG A 72 1.11 -17.58 12.85
C ARG A 72 2.34 -17.09 12.11
N ASP A 73 3.51 -17.51 12.56
CA ASP A 73 4.76 -17.36 11.84
C ASP A 73 4.95 -18.62 10.99
N TRP A 74 4.66 -18.54 9.70
CA TRP A 74 4.61 -19.70 8.82
C TRP A 74 6.02 -20.23 8.47
N ASP A 75 7.05 -19.38 8.54
CA ASP A 75 8.43 -19.76 8.17
C ASP A 75 9.03 -20.76 9.18
N THR A 76 8.63 -20.70 10.46
CA THR A 76 9.13 -21.63 11.49
C THR A 76 8.44 -23.00 11.47
N GLU A 77 7.22 -23.09 10.92
CA GLU A 77 6.50 -24.36 10.77
C GLU A 77 7.03 -25.16 9.57
N GLU A 78 7.37 -24.50 8.45
CA GLU A 78 7.93 -25.15 7.25
C GLU A 78 9.32 -25.75 7.52
N GLU A 79 10.19 -25.06 8.26
CA GLU A 79 11.50 -25.59 8.68
C GLU A 79 11.38 -26.83 9.58
N ALA A 80 10.41 -26.83 10.51
CA ALA A 80 10.18 -27.96 11.40
C ALA A 80 9.60 -29.18 10.65
N GLU A 81 8.70 -28.95 9.68
CA GLU A 81 8.16 -30.01 8.81
C GLU A 81 9.22 -30.57 7.86
N MET A 82 10.09 -29.73 7.30
CA MET A 82 11.23 -30.16 6.48
C MET A 82 12.20 -31.01 7.28
N ALA A 83 12.59 -30.57 8.48
CA ALA A 83 13.48 -31.33 9.36
C ALA A 83 12.88 -32.69 9.78
N LEU A 84 11.57 -32.72 10.04
CA LEU A 84 10.85 -33.96 10.33
C LEU A 84 10.89 -34.91 9.13
N THR A 85 10.62 -34.40 7.93
CA THR A 85 10.62 -35.17 6.68
C THR A 85 12.01 -35.74 6.36
N GLU A 86 13.07 -34.93 6.51
CA GLU A 86 14.45 -35.39 6.34
C GLU A 86 14.80 -36.50 7.33
N HIS A 87 14.43 -36.33 8.61
CA HIS A 87 14.63 -37.37 9.61
C HIS A 87 13.91 -38.66 9.22
N TYR A 88 12.63 -38.59 8.80
CA TYR A 88 11.88 -39.77 8.31
C TYR A 88 12.53 -40.44 7.10
N MET A 89 13.04 -39.68 6.13
CA MET A 89 13.77 -40.22 4.98
C MET A 89 15.06 -40.92 5.40
N ASP A 90 15.78 -40.40 6.39
CA ASP A 90 17.00 -41.01 6.92
C ASP A 90 16.71 -42.32 7.66
N VAL A 91 15.68 -42.38 8.52
CA VAL A 91 15.33 -43.65 9.21
C VAL A 91 14.78 -44.71 8.25
N SER A 92 14.09 -44.30 7.18
CA SER A 92 13.53 -45.23 6.18
C SER A 92 14.55 -45.79 5.19
N HIS A 93 15.73 -45.17 5.06
CA HIS A 93 16.86 -45.67 4.26
C HIS A 93 17.74 -46.69 5.01
N ILE A 94 17.50 -46.93 6.31
CA ILE A 94 18.32 -47.80 7.19
C ILE A 94 17.66 -49.19 7.43
N ILE A 95 16.48 -49.47 6.85
CA ILE A 95 15.81 -50.79 6.89
C ILE A 95 15.95 -51.48 5.52
#